data_AF-A0A6J7UMQ1-F1
#
_entry.id   AF-A0A6J7UMQ1-F1
#
_cell.length_a   1.000
_cell.length_b   1.000
_cell.length_c   1.000
_cell.angle_alpha   90.00
_cell.angle_beta   90.00
_cell.angle_gamma   90.00
#
_symmetry.space_group_name_H-M   'P 1'
#
loop_
_entity.id
_entity.type
_entity.pdbx_description
1 polymer ?
#
loop_
_entity_poly.entity_id
_entity_poly.type
_entity_poly.pdbx_seq_one_letter_code
_entity_poly.pdbx_strand_id
1 'polypeptide(L)'
;MTRAKTKWWPRITSQERTDVREVLEKLGIADVAHRHIRELSGGQQQRVFLARAMFCQPDILVLDEPTSGVDVRTRHEILHLLADLHQDGLTILLTTHDLNGLAAHLPRLICLNKTVIADGNPREVLTPKVLEATYGAPMEVLEHGGMPLVIDHGRVAMRGEGK
;
A
#
# COMPACT_ATOMS: atom_id res chain seq x y z
N MET A 1 -2.59 7.04 -25.87
CA MET A 1 -3.36 7.22 -27.13
C MET A 1 -4.84 7.05 -26.83
N THR A 2 -5.66 8.08 -27.08
CA THR A 2 -7.09 8.12 -26.76
C THR A 2 -7.90 7.39 -27.85
N ARG A 3 -8.64 6.35 -27.46
CA ARG A 3 -9.37 5.44 -28.37
C ARG A 3 -10.46 6.20 -29.16
N ALA A 4 -10.43 6.07 -30.49
CA ALA A 4 -11.42 6.66 -31.40
C ALA A 4 -12.82 6.02 -31.23
N LYS A 5 -13.83 6.88 -31.35
CA LYS A 5 -15.28 6.65 -31.15
C LYS A 5 -15.91 5.73 -32.21
N THR A 6 -15.90 4.40 -32.04
CA THR A 6 -16.81 3.54 -32.86
C THR A 6 -17.10 2.15 -32.25
N LYS A 7 -17.91 2.10 -31.19
CA LYS A 7 -18.90 1.05 -30.83
C LYS A 7 -19.33 1.27 -29.38
N TRP A 8 -20.64 1.32 -29.15
CA TRP A 8 -21.23 1.64 -27.84
C TRP A 8 -20.94 0.59 -26.75
N TRP A 9 -20.46 -0.60 -27.14
CA TRP A 9 -19.83 -1.58 -26.25
C TRP A 9 -18.45 -1.99 -26.80
N PRO A 10 -17.34 -1.71 -26.10
CA PRO A 10 -16.04 -2.24 -26.49
C PRO A 10 -16.06 -3.77 -26.34
N ARG A 11 -15.86 -4.48 -27.45
CA ARG A 11 -15.59 -5.92 -27.40
C ARG A 11 -14.14 -6.12 -27.00
N ILE A 12 -13.92 -6.92 -25.95
CA ILE A 12 -12.59 -7.35 -25.53
C ILE A 12 -11.96 -8.16 -26.67
N THR A 13 -10.82 -7.70 -27.17
CA THR A 13 -10.03 -8.34 -28.22
C THR A 13 -9.22 -9.52 -27.67
N SER A 14 -8.76 -10.41 -28.55
CA SER A 14 -7.87 -11.51 -28.13
C SER A 14 -6.56 -10.99 -27.55
N GLN A 15 -6.01 -9.89 -28.08
CA GLN A 15 -4.81 -9.25 -27.54
C GLN A 15 -5.05 -8.73 -26.12
N GLU A 16 -6.14 -7.98 -25.89
CA GLU A 16 -6.49 -7.50 -24.55
C GLU A 16 -6.66 -8.66 -23.54
N ARG A 17 -7.12 -9.84 -23.97
CA ARG A 17 -7.18 -11.03 -23.10
C ARG A 17 -5.81 -11.57 -22.74
N THR A 18 -4.88 -11.59 -23.69
CA THR A 18 -3.48 -11.98 -23.46
C THR A 18 -2.82 -11.00 -22.50
N ASP A 19 -2.93 -9.70 -22.76
CA ASP A 19 -2.35 -8.64 -21.93
C ASP A 19 -2.89 -8.69 -20.48
N VAL A 20 -4.21 -8.88 -20.31
CA VAL A 20 -4.81 -9.08 -18.98
C VAL A 20 -4.22 -10.31 -18.31
N ARG A 21 -4.06 -11.42 -19.04
CA ARG A 21 -3.53 -12.66 -18.48
C ARG A 21 -2.10 -12.50 -17.98
N GLU A 22 -1.23 -11.85 -18.76
CA GLU A 22 0.16 -11.57 -18.36
C GLU A 22 0.22 -10.75 -17.06
N VAL A 23 -0.63 -9.73 -16.93
CA VAL A 23 -0.72 -8.93 -15.70
C VAL A 23 -1.21 -9.77 -14.53
N LEU A 24 -2.22 -10.63 -14.73
CA LEU A 24 -2.71 -11.53 -13.67
C LEU A 24 -1.66 -12.57 -13.27
N GLU A 25 -0.84 -13.05 -14.20
CA GLU A 25 0.27 -13.97 -13.94
C GLU A 25 1.37 -13.27 -13.13
N LYS A 26 1.75 -12.05 -13.52
CA LYS A 26 2.72 -11.22 -12.77
C LYS A 26 2.28 -10.98 -11.32
N LEU A 27 0.97 -10.88 -11.09
CA LEU A 27 0.40 -10.67 -9.76
C LEU A 27 0.00 -11.97 -9.05
N GLY A 28 0.27 -13.14 -9.64
CA GLY A 28 0.01 -14.44 -9.01
C GLY A 28 -1.48 -14.77 -8.79
N ILE A 29 -2.37 -14.26 -9.63
CA ILE A 29 -3.84 -14.47 -9.53
C ILE A 29 -4.48 -14.96 -10.84
N ALA A 30 -3.69 -15.48 -11.76
CA ALA A 30 -4.20 -16.00 -13.04
C ALA A 30 -5.06 -17.27 -12.89
N ASP A 31 -4.85 -18.06 -11.83
CA ASP A 31 -5.59 -19.27 -11.50
C ASP A 31 -7.05 -18.98 -11.07
N VAL A 32 -7.28 -17.79 -10.51
CA VAL A 32 -8.61 -17.33 -10.06
C VAL A 32 -9.27 -16.35 -11.03
N ALA A 33 -8.72 -16.16 -12.23
CA ALA A 33 -9.18 -15.16 -13.21
C ALA A 33 -10.67 -15.28 -13.61
N HIS A 34 -11.26 -16.47 -13.49
CA HIS A 34 -12.65 -16.74 -13.84
C HIS A 34 -13.62 -16.67 -12.66
N ARG A 35 -13.11 -16.52 -11.42
CA ARG A 35 -13.94 -16.43 -10.22
C ARG A 35 -14.54 -15.04 -10.09
N HIS A 36 -15.73 -14.96 -9.50
CA HIS A 36 -16.34 -13.67 -9.22
C HIS A 36 -15.56 -12.96 -8.11
N ILE A 37 -15.39 -11.63 -8.19
CA ILE A 37 -14.57 -10.87 -7.22
C ILE A 37 -14.98 -11.09 -5.75
N ARG A 38 -16.27 -11.34 -5.50
CA ARG A 38 -16.82 -11.63 -4.16
C ARG A 38 -16.41 -13.00 -3.60
N GLU A 39 -15.90 -13.90 -4.45
CA GLU A 39 -15.45 -15.25 -4.09
C GLU A 39 -13.94 -15.29 -3.79
N LEU A 40 -13.25 -14.16 -3.99
CA LEU A 40 -11.82 -14.03 -3.77
C LEU A 40 -11.51 -13.67 -2.32
N SER A 41 -10.36 -14.12 -1.82
CA SER A 41 -9.82 -13.65 -0.53
C SER A 41 -9.49 -12.14 -0.58
N GLY A 42 -9.38 -11.49 0.57
CA GLY A 42 -9.04 -10.05 0.63
C GLY A 42 -7.76 -9.70 -0.15
N GLY A 43 -6.71 -10.53 -0.01
CA GLY A 43 -5.46 -10.36 -0.76
C GLY A 43 -5.61 -10.59 -2.26
N GLN A 44 -6.43 -11.55 -2.68
CA GLN A 44 -6.74 -11.75 -4.10
C GLN A 44 -7.52 -10.56 -4.67
N GLN A 45 -8.47 -10.00 -3.93
CA GLN A 45 -9.20 -8.79 -4.34
C GLN A 45 -8.26 -7.59 -4.49
N GLN A 46 -7.33 -7.37 -3.56
CA GLN A 46 -6.29 -6.34 -3.68
C GLN A 46 -5.41 -6.53 -4.91
N ARG A 47 -4.97 -7.76 -5.19
CA ARG A 47 -4.20 -8.08 -6.41
C ARG A 47 -5.01 -7.83 -7.69
N VAL A 48 -6.34 -8.03 -7.68
CA VAL A 48 -7.21 -7.64 -8.81
C VAL A 48 -7.26 -6.12 -8.99
N PHE A 49 -7.34 -5.34 -7.91
CA PHE A 49 -7.27 -3.88 -8.01
C PHE A 49 -5.91 -3.41 -8.53
N LEU A 50 -4.82 -4.05 -8.09
CA LEU A 50 -3.48 -3.81 -8.60
C LEU A 50 -3.37 -4.19 -10.09
N ALA A 51 -3.95 -5.32 -10.51
CA ALA A 51 -3.99 -5.74 -11.92
C ALA A 51 -4.66 -4.68 -12.79
N ARG A 52 -5.77 -4.13 -12.31
CA ARG A 52 -6.48 -3.05 -13.00
C ARG A 52 -5.62 -1.80 -13.15
N ALA A 53 -4.83 -1.44 -12.15
CA ALA A 53 -3.92 -0.29 -12.21
C ALA A 53 -2.71 -0.56 -13.14
N MET A 54 -2.19 -1.80 -13.11
CA MET A 54 -1.03 -2.23 -13.89
C MET A 54 -1.33 -2.47 -15.37
N PHE A 55 -2.61 -2.67 -15.75
CA PHE A 55 -3.00 -2.97 -17.12
C PHE A 55 -2.51 -1.93 -18.14
N CYS A 56 -2.44 -0.65 -17.74
CA CYS A 56 -1.94 0.42 -18.60
C CYS A 56 -0.40 0.54 -18.64
N GLN A 57 0.33 -0.39 -18.02
CA GLN A 57 1.79 -0.37 -17.90
C GLN A 57 2.31 1.00 -17.41
N PRO A 58 1.88 1.46 -16.22
CA PRO A 58 2.24 2.79 -15.73
C PRO A 58 3.73 2.86 -15.36
N ASP A 59 4.34 4.04 -15.51
CA ASP A 59 5.66 4.33 -14.95
C ASP A 59 5.60 4.59 -13.43
N ILE A 60 4.45 5.08 -12.95
CA ILE A 60 4.19 5.43 -11.55
C ILE A 60 2.84 4.84 -11.11
N LEU A 61 2.87 4.09 -10.02
CA LEU A 61 1.71 3.55 -9.34
C LEU A 61 1.46 4.34 -8.05
N VAL A 62 0.26 4.90 -7.91
CA VAL A 62 -0.18 5.62 -6.71
C VAL A 62 -1.24 4.78 -5.98
N LEU A 63 -0.99 4.47 -4.71
CA LEU A 63 -1.84 3.61 -3.89
C LEU A 63 -2.29 4.34 -2.63
N ASP A 64 -3.59 4.39 -2.40
CA ASP A 64 -4.14 4.93 -1.17
C ASP A 64 -4.43 3.79 -0.18
N GLU A 65 -3.65 3.72 0.90
CA GLU A 65 -3.70 2.67 1.92
C GLU A 65 -3.91 1.23 1.38
N PRO A 66 -2.99 0.71 0.53
CA PRO A 66 -3.20 -0.54 -0.19
C PRO A 66 -3.32 -1.79 0.71
N THR A 67 -3.00 -1.67 1.99
CA THR A 67 -3.02 -2.75 2.98
C THR A 67 -4.07 -2.54 4.07
N SER A 68 -4.98 -1.58 3.90
CA SER A 68 -6.06 -1.32 4.85
C SER A 68 -7.08 -2.47 4.84
N GLY A 69 -7.61 -2.84 6.00
CA GLY A 69 -8.65 -3.85 6.15
C GLY A 69 -8.24 -5.31 5.88
N VAL A 70 -6.95 -5.59 5.65
CA VAL A 70 -6.43 -6.96 5.51
C VAL A 70 -5.60 -7.42 6.69
N ASP A 71 -5.58 -8.75 6.88
CA ASP A 71 -4.82 -9.40 7.94
C ASP A 71 -3.30 -9.22 7.75
N VAL A 72 -2.55 -9.49 8.82
CA VAL A 72 -1.10 -9.28 8.89
C VAL A 72 -0.36 -10.07 7.82
N ARG A 73 -0.78 -11.30 7.52
CA ARG A 73 -0.14 -12.13 6.51
C ARG A 73 -0.37 -11.56 5.12
N THR A 74 -1.63 -11.26 4.79
CA THR A 74 -2.00 -10.68 3.50
C THR A 74 -1.29 -9.34 3.25
N ARG A 75 -1.17 -8.49 4.26
CA ARG A 75 -0.39 -7.25 4.20
C ARG A 75 1.05 -7.51 3.77
N HIS A 76 1.72 -8.46 4.42
CA HIS A 76 3.11 -8.80 4.12
C HIS A 76 3.28 -9.28 2.69
N GLU A 77 2.37 -10.13 2.21
CA GLU A 77 2.40 -10.63 0.83
C GLU A 77 2.23 -9.49 -0.21
N ILE A 78 1.42 -8.48 0.10
CA ILE A 78 1.22 -7.33 -0.79
C ILE A 78 2.43 -6.41 -0.79
N LEU A 79 3.02 -6.12 0.38
CA LEU A 79 4.22 -5.30 0.44
C LEU A 79 5.40 -5.97 -0.29
N HIS A 80 5.52 -7.29 -0.20
CA HIS A 80 6.52 -8.04 -0.97
C HIS A 80 6.27 -7.91 -2.48
N LEU A 81 5.03 -8.10 -2.92
CA LEU A 81 4.65 -7.91 -4.32
C LEU A 81 4.96 -6.49 -4.83
N LEU A 82 4.67 -5.46 -4.04
CA LEU A 82 5.01 -4.08 -4.39
C LEU A 82 6.53 -3.87 -4.45
N ALA A 83 7.30 -4.51 -3.56
CA ALA A 83 8.75 -4.46 -3.60
C ALA A 83 9.31 -5.11 -4.89
N ASP A 84 8.78 -6.26 -5.30
CA ASP A 84 9.18 -6.92 -6.54
C ASP A 84 8.86 -6.05 -7.77
N LEU A 85 7.66 -5.47 -7.82
CA LEU A 85 7.29 -4.52 -8.87
C LEU A 85 8.21 -3.30 -8.92
N HIS A 86 8.62 -2.80 -7.75
CA HIS A 86 9.57 -1.70 -7.68
C HIS A 86 10.96 -2.10 -8.22
N GLN A 87 11.44 -3.30 -7.90
CA GLN A 87 12.70 -3.83 -8.43
C GLN A 87 12.67 -3.97 -9.96
N ASP A 88 11.50 -4.26 -10.54
CA ASP A 88 11.27 -4.28 -11.98
C ASP A 88 11.25 -2.88 -12.64
N GLY A 89 11.45 -1.80 -11.88
CA GLY A 89 11.53 -0.43 -12.38
C GLY A 89 10.26 0.40 -12.22
N LEU A 90 9.21 -0.13 -11.58
CA LEU A 90 8.01 0.64 -11.29
C LEU A 90 8.27 1.63 -10.15
N THR A 91 7.89 2.90 -10.34
CA THR A 91 7.85 3.85 -9.22
C THR A 91 6.56 3.66 -8.44
N ILE A 92 6.64 3.49 -7.12
CA ILE A 92 5.46 3.31 -6.27
C ILE A 92 5.41 4.42 -5.24
N LEU A 93 4.27 5.13 -5.22
CA LEU A 93 3.92 6.07 -4.17
C LEU A 93 2.71 5.51 -3.43
N LEU A 94 2.83 5.33 -2.12
CA LEU A 94 1.71 4.87 -1.31
C LEU A 94 1.52 5.75 -0.07
N THR A 95 0.29 5.83 0.40
CA THR A 95 -0.07 6.43 1.69
C THR A 95 -0.35 5.32 2.70
N THR A 96 -0.05 5.58 3.97
CA THR A 96 -0.34 4.64 5.06
C THR A 96 -0.45 5.37 6.39
N HIS A 97 -1.31 4.86 7.28
CA HIS A 97 -1.31 5.21 8.70
C HIS A 97 -0.59 4.16 9.56
N ASP A 98 -0.22 3.00 8.98
CA ASP A 98 0.54 1.95 9.67
C ASP A 98 2.04 2.26 9.63
N LEU A 99 2.48 3.05 10.60
CA LEU A 99 3.87 3.50 10.72
C LEU A 99 4.82 2.33 10.97
N ASN A 100 4.45 1.34 11.79
CA ASN A 100 5.35 0.25 12.13
C ASN A 100 5.38 -0.84 11.06
N GLY A 101 4.22 -1.19 10.52
CA GLY A 101 4.08 -2.29 9.59
C GLY A 101 4.70 -2.01 8.23
N LEU A 102 4.71 -0.75 7.76
CA LEU A 102 5.24 -0.42 6.44
C LEU A 102 6.64 0.21 6.49
N ALA A 103 6.99 0.96 7.53
CA ALA A 103 8.30 1.59 7.62
C ALA A 103 9.47 0.60 7.61
N ALA A 104 9.25 -0.65 8.05
CA ALA A 104 10.26 -1.70 7.96
C ALA A 104 10.56 -2.14 6.52
N HIS A 105 9.66 -1.86 5.57
CA HIS A 105 9.74 -2.35 4.20
C HIS A 105 10.02 -1.26 3.16
N LEU A 106 9.92 0.02 3.54
CA LEU A 106 10.02 1.13 2.61
C LEU A 106 11.41 1.79 2.66
N PRO A 107 12.05 2.07 1.50
CA PRO A 107 13.36 2.71 1.47
C PRO A 107 13.31 4.20 1.81
N ARG A 108 12.16 4.84 1.66
CA ARG A 108 11.94 6.28 1.82
C ARG A 108 10.56 6.54 2.40
N LEU A 109 10.46 7.51 3.30
CA LEU A 109 9.23 7.96 3.94
C LEU A 109 9.15 9.48 3.86
N ILE A 110 7.94 10.00 3.61
CA ILE A 110 7.65 11.42 3.59
C ILE A 110 6.54 11.69 4.60
N CYS A 111 6.83 12.52 5.60
CA CYS A 111 5.84 13.00 6.57
C CYS A 111 5.23 14.31 6.08
N LEU A 112 3.91 14.37 6.02
CA LEU A 112 3.18 15.51 5.46
C LEU A 112 2.08 15.99 6.42
N ASN A 113 2.09 17.29 6.72
CA ASN A 113 1.02 17.99 7.43
C ASN A 113 0.92 19.42 6.89
N LYS A 114 0.02 19.64 5.93
CA LYS A 114 -0.13 20.87 5.10
C LYS A 114 1.11 21.23 4.26
N THR A 115 2.29 20.80 4.70
CA THR A 115 3.61 20.97 4.12
C THR A 115 4.40 19.68 4.36
N VAL A 116 5.50 19.49 3.62
CA VAL A 116 6.43 18.39 3.89
C VAL A 116 7.16 18.71 5.20
N ILE A 117 6.97 17.85 6.20
CA ILE A 117 7.61 17.96 7.52
C ILE A 117 8.98 17.29 7.51
N ALA A 118 9.09 16.14 6.85
CA ALA A 118 10.32 15.38 6.70
C ALA A 118 10.28 14.48 5.48
N ASP A 119 11.45 14.16 4.94
CA ASP A 119 11.67 13.30 3.77
C ASP A 119 13.04 12.62 3.92
N GLY A 120 13.07 11.29 3.92
CA GLY A 120 14.30 10.54 4.14
C GLY A 120 14.03 9.05 4.34
N ASN A 121 15.02 8.31 4.83
CA ASN A 121 14.79 6.91 5.20
C ASN A 121 13.93 6.82 6.49
N PRO A 122 13.28 5.69 6.75
CA PRO A 122 12.42 5.55 7.94
C PRO A 122 13.11 5.85 9.28
N ARG A 123 14.41 5.56 9.43
CA ARG A 123 15.16 5.84 10.68
C ARG A 123 15.34 7.34 10.91
N GLU A 124 15.59 8.09 9.85
CA GLU A 124 15.74 9.54 9.91
C GLU A 124 14.41 10.26 10.11
N VAL A 125 13.33 9.69 9.57
CA VAL A 125 12.01 10.33 9.54
C VAL A 125 11.16 9.99 10.75
N LEU A 126 11.16 8.74 11.23
CA LEU A 126 10.35 8.31 12.36
C LEU A 126 10.96 8.72 13.70
N THR A 127 11.00 10.02 13.96
CA THR A 127 11.44 10.60 15.24
C THR A 127 10.25 11.20 15.99
N PRO A 128 10.28 11.26 17.33
CA PRO A 128 9.20 11.88 18.11
C PRO A 128 8.83 13.28 17.62
N LYS A 129 9.85 14.13 17.35
CA LYS A 129 9.66 15.50 16.86
C LYS A 129 8.94 15.58 15.53
N VAL A 130 9.33 14.73 14.57
CA VAL A 130 8.71 14.71 13.23
C VAL A 130 7.27 14.19 13.32
N LEU A 131 7.05 13.12 14.08
CA LEU A 131 5.73 12.53 14.25
C LEU A 131 4.77 13.48 14.99
N GLU A 132 5.24 14.17 16.02
CA GLU A 132 4.45 15.19 16.72
C GLU A 132 4.06 16.35 15.79
N ALA A 133 4.99 16.85 14.98
CA ALA A 133 4.68 17.88 13.98
C ALA A 133 3.72 17.37 12.87
N THR A 134 3.75 16.07 12.58
CA THR A 134 2.92 15.44 11.55
C THR A 134 1.49 15.21 12.04
N TYR A 135 1.32 14.62 13.23
CA TYR A 135 0.01 14.22 13.76
C TYR A 135 -0.60 15.22 14.74
N GLY A 136 0.19 16.15 15.28
CA GLY A 136 -0.26 17.14 16.27
C GLY A 136 -0.46 16.58 17.68
N ALA A 137 0.13 15.43 17.98
CA ALA A 137 0.09 14.80 19.31
C ALA A 137 1.49 14.24 19.67
N PRO A 138 1.86 14.21 20.96
CA PRO A 138 3.10 13.57 21.39
C PRO A 138 3.12 12.09 21.00
N MET A 139 4.19 11.67 20.32
CA MET A 139 4.39 10.29 19.88
C MET A 139 5.69 9.76 20.49
N GLU A 140 5.65 8.53 20.99
CA GLU A 140 6.84 7.87 21.52
C GLU A 140 7.43 6.94 20.46
N VAL A 141 8.75 6.94 20.34
CA VAL A 141 9.48 6.07 19.42
C VAL A 141 10.53 5.33 20.21
N LEU A 142 10.50 4.00 20.16
CA LEU A 142 11.54 3.12 20.69
C LEU A 142 12.44 2.64 19.56
N GLU A 143 13.69 2.34 19.89
CA GLU A 143 14.54 1.57 18.99
C GLU A 143 14.52 0.09 19.38
N HIS A 144 14.24 -0.78 18.41
CA HIS A 144 14.34 -2.22 18.59
C HIS A 144 14.99 -2.87 17.36
N GLY A 145 16.10 -3.59 17.57
CA GLY A 145 16.85 -4.19 16.45
C GLY A 145 17.36 -3.17 15.43
N GLY A 146 17.60 -1.93 15.86
CA GLY A 146 17.99 -0.82 14.99
C GLY A 146 16.85 -0.26 14.13
N MET A 147 15.59 -0.59 14.43
CA MET A 147 14.42 -0.05 13.75
C MET A 147 13.59 0.80 14.71
N PRO A 148 13.10 1.98 14.26
CA PRO A 148 12.18 2.78 15.05
C PRO A 148 10.82 2.08 15.13
N LEU A 149 10.29 1.95 16.33
CA LEU A 149 8.96 1.47 16.64
C LEU A 149 8.17 2.60 17.27
N VAL A 150 7.13 3.04 16.59
CA VAL A 150 6.20 4.06 17.07
C VAL A 150 5.21 3.41 18.03
N ILE A 151 5.15 3.92 19.26
CA ILE A 151 4.15 3.51 20.23
C ILE A 151 2.92 4.39 20.08
N ASP A 152 1.79 3.76 19.75
CA ASP A 152 0.49 4.40 19.91
C ASP A 152 0.04 4.25 21.36
N HIS A 153 0.15 5.34 22.14
CA HIS A 153 -0.52 5.44 23.42
C HIS A 153 -2.00 5.65 23.16
N GLY A 154 -2.70 4.58 22.79
CA GLY A 154 -4.15 4.58 22.81
C GLY A 154 -4.61 5.10 24.17
N ARG A 155 -5.53 6.07 24.21
CA ARG A 155 -6.08 6.59 25.46
C ARG A 155 -6.70 5.43 26.24
N VAL A 156 -5.93 4.76 27.08
CA VAL A 156 -6.45 3.96 28.18
C VAL A 156 -6.88 4.98 29.21
N ALA A 157 -8.10 5.50 29.04
CA ALA A 157 -8.82 6.08 30.15
C ALA A 157 -9.03 4.92 31.14
N MET A 158 -8.05 4.72 32.03
CA MET A 158 -8.24 3.97 33.26
C MET A 158 -9.30 4.73 34.04
N ARG A 159 -10.56 4.39 33.79
CA ARG A 159 -11.69 4.80 34.61
C ARG A 159 -11.45 4.10 35.94
N GLY A 160 -10.72 4.77 36.83
CA GLY A 160 -10.60 4.34 38.21
C GLY A 160 -11.99 4.36 38.81
N GLU A 161 -12.59 3.18 38.99
CA GLU A 161 -13.66 2.99 39.94
C GLU A 161 -13.05 3.12 41.33
N GLY A 162 -13.08 4.35 41.83
CA GLY A 162 -12.85 4.67 43.23
C GLY A 162 -14.19 4.82 43.94
N LYS A 163 -14.40 3.91 44.90
CA LYS A 163 -15.48 3.78 45.91
C LYS A 163 -16.68 2.94 45.54
#